data_AF-A0A9W8D428-F1
#
_entry.id   AF-A0A9W8D428-F1
#
_cell.length_a   1.000
_cell.length_b   1.000
_cell.length_c   1.000
_cell.angle_alpha   90.00
_cell.angle_beta   90.00
_cell.angle_gamma   90.00
#
_symmetry.space_group_name_H-M   'P 1'
#
loop_
_entity.id
_entity.type
_entity.pdbx_description
1 polymer ?
#
loop_
_entity_poly.entity_id
_entity_poly.type
_entity_poly.pdbx_seq_one_letter_code
_entity_poly.pdbx_strand_id
1 'polypeptide(L)' 'LLEVVREEAEKCGLDVEYVCLSSPDDLQSVDVVDGRGAILSGAWRMGSTRLIDNILLGFEF' A
#
# COMPACT_ATOMS: atom_id res chain seq x y z
N LEU A 1 -5.18 -2.12 -8.86
CA LEU A 1 -4.79 -2.57 -7.50
C LEU A 1 -5.06 -1.49 -6.46
N LEU A 2 -4.36 -0.35 -6.53
CA LEU A 2 -4.48 0.74 -5.53
C LEU A 2 -5.92 1.26 -5.36
N GLU A 3 -6.65 1.39 -6.47
CA GLU A 3 -8.07 1.79 -6.46
C GLU A 3 -8.93 0.81 -5.64
N VAL A 4 -8.84 -0.49 -5.93
CA VAL A 4 -9.56 -1.54 -5.18
C VAL A 4 -9.19 -1.52 -3.69
N VAL A 5 -7.91 -1.33 -3.35
CA VAL A 5 -7.50 -1.24 -1.93
C VAL A 5 -8.15 -0.05 -1.23
N ARG A 6 -8.26 1.10 -1.91
CA ARG A 6 -8.94 2.28 -1.36
C ARG A 6 -10.43 2.05 -1.20
N GLU A 7 -11.10 1.50 -2.21
CA GLU A 7 -12.53 1.20 -2.14
C GLU A 7 -12.87 0.23 -1.01
N GLU A 8 -12.09 -0.84 -0.84
CA GLU A 8 -12.30 -1.80 0.25
C GLU A 8 -12.03 -1.17 1.63
N ALA A 9 -11.00 -0.34 1.75
CA ALA A 9 -10.72 0.37 2.99
C ALA A 9 -11.83 1.36 3.37
N GLU A 10 -12.38 2.08 2.39
CA GLU A 10 -13.52 2.98 2.56
C GLU A 10 -14.78 2.22 3.01
N LYS A 11 -15.06 1.03 2.44
CA LYS A 11 -16.16 0.16 2.88
C LYS A 11 -16.01 -0.27 4.34
N CYS A 12 -14.77 -0.38 4.84
CA CYS A 12 -14.47 -0.66 6.25
C CYS A 12 -14.48 0.59 7.14
N GLY A 13 -14.75 1.78 6.60
CA GLY A 13 -14.74 3.04 7.33
C GLY A 13 -13.34 3.52 7.73
N LEU A 14 -12.30 3.08 7.02
CA LEU A 14 -10.94 3.54 7.26
C LEU A 14 -10.70 4.90 6.58
N ASP A 15 -10.15 5.85 7.32
CA ASP A 15 -9.67 7.14 6.80
C ASP A 15 -8.25 6.96 6.24
N VAL A 16 -8.18 6.61 4.96
CA VAL A 16 -6.93 6.30 4.26
C VAL A 16 -6.26 7.58 3.75
N GLU A 17 -5.15 7.97 4.38
CA GLU A 17 -4.35 9.12 3.94
C GLU A 17 -3.53 8.78 2.68
N TYR A 18 -3.01 7.56 2.60
CA TYR A 18 -2.04 7.16 1.59
C TYR A 18 -2.10 5.66 1.31
N VAL A 19 -2.05 5.31 0.03
CA VAL A 19 -1.75 3.97 -0.47
C VAL A 19 -0.87 4.14 -1.70
N CYS A 20 0.23 3.40 -1.76
CA CYS A 20 1.17 3.45 -2.87
C CYS A 20 1.81 2.08 -3.08
N LEU A 21 2.12 1.80 -4.34
CA LEU A 21 2.97 0.69 -4.74
C LEU A 21 4.33 1.26 -5.13
N SER A 22 5.39 0.70 -4.56
CA SER A 22 6.76 1.21 -4.71
C SER A 22 7.73 0.10 -5.12
N SER A 23 8.72 0.47 -5.93
CA SER A 23 9.89 -0.35 -6.25
C SER A 23 10.67 -0.70 -4.98
N PRO A 24 11.15 -1.96 -4.84
CA PRO A 24 11.91 -2.36 -3.66
C PRO A 24 13.33 -1.79 -3.63
N ASP A 25 13.86 -1.35 -4.78
CA ASP A 25 15.24 -0.91 -4.93
C ASP A 25 15.43 0.55 -4.51
N ASP A 26 14.47 1.41 -4.86
CA ASP A 26 14.59 2.87 -4.76
C ASP A 26 13.33 3.57 -4.23
N LEU A 27 12.29 2.81 -3.88
CA LEU A 27 11.00 3.28 -3.37
C LEU A 27 10.21 4.20 -4.31
N GLN A 28 10.64 4.34 -5.57
CA GLN A 28 9.87 5.09 -6.56
C GLN A 28 8.51 4.42 -6.80
N SER A 29 7.49 5.23 -7.05
CA SER A 29 6.16 4.72 -7.31
C SER A 29 6.13 3.93 -8.62
N VAL A 30 5.45 2.79 -8.58
CA VAL A 30 5.27 1.90 -9.74
C VAL A 30 3.80 1.55 -9.87
N ASP A 31 3.35 1.28 -11.10
CA ASP A 31 1.95 0.92 -11.37
C ASP A 31 1.71 -0.60 -11.38
N VAL A 32 2.79 -1.38 -11.49
CA VAL A 32 2.75 -2.83 -11.67
C VAL A 32 3.75 -3.53 -10.76
N VAL A 33 3.39 -4.73 -10.30
CA VAL A 33 4.31 -5.65 -9.63
C VAL A 33 5.07 -6.40 -10.72
N ASP A 34 6.38 -6.19 -10.83
CA ASP A 34 7.24 -6.87 -11.79
C ASP A 34 8.02 -8.03 -11.16
N GLY A 35 8.94 -8.65 -11.91
CA GLY A 35 9.72 -9.80 -11.44
C GLY A 35 10.65 -9.52 -10.25
N ARG A 36 10.84 -8.26 -9.85
CA ARG A 36 11.57 -7.86 -8.63
C ARG A 36 10.66 -7.77 -7.42
N GLY A 37 9.35 -7.90 -7.61
CA GLY A 37 8.34 -7.62 -6.60
C GLY A 37 8.09 -6.13 -6.41
N ALA A 38 7.22 -5.80 -5.47
CA ALA A 38 6.89 -4.42 -5.10
C ALA A 38 6.40 -4.34 -3.65
N ILE A 39 6.53 -3.16 -3.05
CA ILE A 39 6.08 -2.87 -1.70
C ILE A 39 4.77 -2.09 -1.81
N LEU A 40 3.68 -2.66 -1.30
CA LEU A 40 2.42 -1.94 -1.12
C LEU A 40 2.41 -1.35 0.28
N SER A 41 2.48 -0.03 0.39
CA SER A 41 2.45 0.69 1.66
C SER A 41 1.16 1.48 1.82
N GLY A 42 0.65 1.51 3.05
CA GLY A 42 -0.56 2.25 3.40
C GLY A 42 -0.38 3.05 4.70
N ALA A 43 -1.10 4.16 4.80
CA ALA A 43 -1.27 4.90 6.03
C ALA A 43 -2.73 5.32 6.20
N TRP A 44 -3.26 5.16 7.41
CA TRP A 44 -4.62 5.53 7.75
C TRP A 44 -4.71 6.05 9.18
N ARG A 45 -5.83 6.69 9.51
CA ARG A 45 -6.13 7.15 10.88
C ARG A 45 -7.11 6.24 11.59
N MET A 46 -6.83 5.99 12.86
CA MET A 46 -7.73 5.38 13.83
C MET A 46 -7.93 6.36 14.99
N GLY A 47 -8.96 7.20 14.88
CA GLY A 47 -9.12 8.36 15.74
C GLY A 47 -8.00 9.38 15.50
N SER A 48 -7.26 9.76 16.54
CA SER A 48 -6.09 10.65 16.42
C SER A 48 -4.80 9.94 16.01
N THR A 49 -4.77 8.61 16.11
CA THR A 49 -3.56 7.82 15.90
C THR A 49 -3.39 7.52 14.41
N ARG A 50 -2.19 7.79 13.88
CA ARG A 50 -1.81 7.44 12.51
C ARG A 50 -1.09 6.11 12.51
N LEU A 51 -1.65 5.13 11.80
CA LEU A 51 -1.07 3.80 11.63
C LEU A 51 -0.48 3.69 10.23
N ILE A 52 0.63 2.93 10.12
CA ILE A 52 1.25 2.59 8.86
C ILE A 52 1.45 1.08 8.80
N ASP A 53 1.38 0.53 7.60
CA ASP A 53 1.75 -0.85 7.34
C ASP A 53 2.22 -1.01 5.89
N ASN A 54 2.93 -2.09 5.62
CA ASN A 54 3.35 -2.47 4.28
C ASN A 54 3.31 -3.98 4.09
N ILE A 55 3.00 -4.39 2.87
CA ILE A 55 3.11 -5.79 2.45
C ILE A 55 4.04 -5.91 1.24
N LEU A 56 4.76 -7.03 1.20
CA LEU A 56 5.65 -7.38 0.10
C LEU A 56 4.87 -8.22 -0.92
N LEU A 57 4.88 -7.82 -2.18
CA LEU A 57 4.17 -8.48 -3.27
C LEU A 57 5.17 -9.04 -4.29
N GLY A 58 5.01 -10.30 -4.68
CA GLY A 58 5.83 -10.92 -5.73
C GLY A 58 7.29 -11.22 -5.33
N PHE A 59 7.59 -11.31 -4.03
CA PHE A 59 8.91 -11.74 -3.55
C PHE A 59 8.98 -13.27 -3.40
N GLU A 60 10.11 -13.85 -3.79
CA GLU A 60 10.47 -15.24 -3.51
C GLU A 60 11.57 -15.25 -2.44
N PHE A 61 11.46 -16.18 -1.47
CA PHE A 61 12.39 -16.31 -0.32
C PHE A 61 13.05 -17.69 -0.29
#